data_AF-A0A7V9QIT7-F1
#
_entry.id   AF-A0A7V9QIT7-F1
#
_cell.length_a   1.000
_cell.length_b   1.000
_cell.length_c   1.000
_cell.angle_alpha   90.00
_cell.angle_beta   90.00
_cell.angle_gamma   90.00
#
_symmetry.space_group_name_H-M   'P 1'
#
loop_
_entity.id
_entity.type
_entity.pdbx_description
1 polymer ?
#
loop_
_entity_poly.entity_id
_entity_poly.type
_entity_poly.pdbx_seq_one_letter_code
_entity_poly.pdbx_strand_id
1 'polypeptide(L)'
;MRAKRLRDFVLAITVGSSLPTIVSAQATDSIKADSASQQQAYQSKRDTLVKDLQSAQDKLGDLRSQRVQLEARIENVLAQTMQKRTQTLLVSREETALLQLDGVLANAQDNMVAQRDRMRALGDAVRRRAGSVLVVTLRADSAAPGSLSDASLLIDNAVAATRTYTATLAAALATGAVDPLFRSEVLPSTHAVVLTLSLGGQPVSQSINVATLTETVTYIQFTVRNGQLVPRTWTSRGTTPF
;
A
#
# COMPACT_ATOMS: atom_id res chain seq x y z
N MET A 1 -54.85 2.83 -16.22
CA MET A 1 -55.37 2.41 -14.88
C MET A 1 -55.45 3.64 -13.96
N ARG A 2 -55.96 3.47 -12.73
CA ARG A 2 -56.38 4.55 -11.82
C ARG A 2 -55.27 5.59 -11.53
N ALA A 3 -55.69 6.85 -11.41
CA ALA A 3 -54.92 7.92 -10.78
C ALA A 3 -55.63 8.37 -9.49
N LYS A 4 -54.86 8.87 -8.51
CA LYS A 4 -55.27 9.97 -7.63
C LYS A 4 -54.06 10.54 -6.87
N ARG A 5 -53.82 11.84 -7.04
CA ARG A 5 -53.15 12.65 -6.01
C ARG A 5 -54.18 12.89 -4.88
N LEU A 6 -53.72 12.96 -3.64
CA LEU A 6 -54.43 13.68 -2.59
C LEU A 6 -53.65 14.95 -2.27
N ARG A 7 -54.39 16.04 -2.07
CA ARG A 7 -53.88 17.38 -1.78
C ARG A 7 -54.02 17.67 -0.30
N ASP A 8 -53.29 18.69 0.13
CA ASP A 8 -53.50 19.44 1.35
C ASP A 8 -54.97 19.85 1.50
N PHE A 9 -55.46 19.88 2.73
CA PHE A 9 -56.74 20.52 3.06
C PHE A 9 -56.62 21.24 4.41
N VAL A 10 -56.23 22.50 4.35
CA VAL A 10 -56.37 23.44 5.48
C VAL A 10 -57.82 23.90 5.51
N LEU A 11 -58.53 23.68 6.62
CA LEU A 11 -59.87 24.21 6.82
C LEU A 11 -59.88 25.17 8.01
N ALA A 12 -59.94 26.46 7.72
CA ALA A 12 -60.26 27.51 8.67
C ALA A 12 -61.59 28.15 8.24
N ILE A 13 -62.62 28.05 9.06
CA ILE A 13 -63.91 28.73 8.86
C ILE A 13 -64.29 29.40 10.18
N THR A 14 -64.74 30.65 10.08
CA THR A 14 -64.88 31.61 11.18
C THR A 14 -66.28 31.64 11.81
N VAL A 15 -66.39 32.39 12.91
CA VAL A 15 -67.61 32.65 13.68
C VAL A 15 -68.75 33.18 12.80
N GLY A 16 -69.97 32.69 13.06
CA GLY A 16 -71.23 33.26 12.55
C GLY A 16 -72.29 33.31 13.66
N SER A 17 -72.90 34.47 13.87
CA SER A 17 -73.85 34.73 14.95
C SER A 17 -75.19 35.26 14.43
N SER A 18 -76.30 34.61 14.77
CA SER A 18 -77.66 35.12 14.50
C SER A 18 -78.71 34.58 15.46
N LEU A 19 -79.65 35.44 15.86
CA LEU A 19 -80.87 35.13 16.63
C LEU A 19 -82.06 34.86 15.68
N PRO A 20 -83.12 34.22 16.16
CA PRO A 20 -84.48 34.69 15.85
C PRO A 20 -85.43 34.73 17.08
N THR A 21 -86.65 35.25 16.88
CA THR A 21 -87.67 35.58 17.90
C THR A 21 -89.10 35.30 17.35
N ILE A 22 -90.21 35.31 18.10
CA ILE A 22 -90.46 35.70 19.51
C ILE A 22 -90.66 34.48 20.44
N VAL A 23 -91.79 34.02 21.00
CA VAL A 23 -93.24 34.34 20.96
C VAL A 23 -93.87 34.14 22.37
N SER A 24 -95.07 34.69 22.59
CA SER A 24 -95.97 34.57 23.78
C SER A 24 -96.28 33.15 24.28
N ALA A 25 -96.76 32.89 25.50
CA ALA A 25 -96.89 33.65 26.77
C ALA A 25 -97.49 32.72 27.87
N GLN A 26 -97.84 33.26 29.06
CA GLN A 26 -98.58 32.62 30.17
C GLN A 26 -97.79 31.55 30.99
N ALA A 27 -97.87 31.47 32.33
CA ALA A 27 -98.46 32.39 33.32
C ALA A 27 -97.79 32.27 34.72
N THR A 28 -97.87 33.38 35.48
CA THR A 28 -97.89 33.54 36.96
C THR A 28 -97.10 32.61 37.93
N ASP A 29 -96.34 33.26 38.81
CA ASP A 29 -96.13 32.96 40.23
C ASP A 29 -95.37 31.69 40.67
N SER A 30 -94.04 31.81 40.73
CA SER A 30 -93.19 31.08 41.72
C SER A 30 -91.90 31.84 42.11
N ILE A 31 -91.71 33.08 41.65
CA ILE A 31 -90.39 33.73 41.65
C ILE A 31 -90.05 34.38 43.00
N LYS A 32 -89.51 33.59 43.95
CA LYS A 32 -88.67 34.10 45.06
C LYS A 32 -87.82 33.07 45.81
N ALA A 33 -88.05 31.77 45.66
CA ALA A 33 -87.22 30.73 46.28
C ALA A 33 -86.06 30.25 45.39
N ASP A 34 -86.29 30.10 44.08
CA ASP A 34 -85.33 29.47 43.15
C ASP A 34 -84.09 30.30 42.80
N SER A 35 -84.10 31.62 43.00
CA SER A 35 -82.99 32.47 42.55
C SER A 35 -81.69 32.19 43.30
N ALA A 36 -81.73 31.88 44.59
CA ALA A 36 -80.55 31.58 45.39
C ALA A 36 -79.96 30.19 45.07
N SER A 37 -80.83 29.17 44.96
CA SER A 37 -80.42 27.79 44.63
C SER A 37 -79.88 27.70 43.19
N GLN A 38 -80.48 28.39 42.23
CA GLN A 38 -79.96 28.48 40.86
C GLN A 38 -78.62 29.21 40.82
N GLN A 39 -78.43 30.32 41.56
CA GLN A 39 -77.14 31.02 41.61
C GLN A 39 -76.00 30.10 42.07
N GLN A 40 -76.22 29.30 43.12
CA GLN A 40 -75.24 28.33 43.63
C GLN A 40 -75.00 27.16 42.65
N ALA A 41 -76.05 26.69 41.96
CA ALA A 41 -75.93 25.68 40.90
C ALA A 41 -75.17 26.20 39.65
N TYR A 42 -75.21 27.51 39.37
CA TYR A 42 -74.39 28.13 38.33
C TYR A 42 -72.94 28.39 38.77
N GLN A 43 -72.71 28.75 40.04
CA GLN A 43 -71.36 28.95 40.60
C GLN A 43 -70.58 27.62 40.62
N SER A 44 -71.16 26.58 41.20
CA SER A 44 -70.55 25.22 41.22
C SER A 44 -70.24 24.68 39.83
N LYS A 45 -71.09 24.92 38.82
CA LYS A 45 -70.82 24.57 37.41
C LYS A 45 -69.66 25.37 36.80
N ARG A 46 -69.43 26.61 37.22
CA ARG A 46 -68.22 27.37 36.83
C ARG A 46 -66.99 26.78 37.50
N ASP A 47 -67.06 26.44 38.78
CA ASP A 47 -65.92 25.88 39.51
C ASP A 47 -65.48 24.51 38.97
N THR A 48 -66.40 23.68 38.48
CA THR A 48 -66.06 22.46 37.74
C THR A 48 -65.43 22.77 36.37
N LEU A 49 -66.02 23.69 35.59
CA LEU A 49 -65.45 24.09 34.29
C LEU A 49 -64.04 24.70 34.41
N VAL A 50 -63.77 25.46 35.47
CA VAL A 50 -62.44 26.01 35.77
C VAL A 50 -61.46 24.88 36.11
N LYS A 51 -61.86 23.88 36.91
CA LYS A 51 -61.03 22.70 37.21
C LYS A 51 -60.76 21.83 35.98
N ASP A 52 -61.74 21.66 35.12
CA ASP A 52 -61.58 20.91 33.86
C ASP A 52 -60.64 21.64 32.90
N LEU A 53 -60.75 22.97 32.80
CA LEU A 53 -59.81 23.81 32.04
C LEU A 53 -58.40 23.78 32.63
N GLN A 54 -58.26 23.81 33.96
CA GLN A 54 -56.96 23.66 34.65
C GLN A 54 -56.33 22.31 34.28
N SER A 55 -57.06 21.21 34.47
CA SER A 55 -56.59 19.86 34.14
C SER A 55 -56.27 19.68 32.65
N ALA A 56 -56.99 20.37 31.76
CA ALA A 56 -56.68 20.39 30.33
C ALA A 56 -55.40 21.18 30.02
N GLN A 57 -55.14 22.30 30.72
CA GLN A 57 -53.89 23.05 30.59
C GLN A 57 -52.69 22.25 31.11
N ASP A 58 -52.83 21.59 32.27
CA ASP A 58 -51.77 20.77 32.88
C ASP A 58 -51.34 19.64 31.92
N LYS A 59 -52.31 18.87 31.38
CA LYS A 59 -52.08 17.83 30.37
C LYS A 59 -51.42 18.36 29.09
N LEU A 60 -51.72 19.60 28.70
CA LEU A 60 -51.11 20.25 27.53
C LEU A 60 -49.68 20.73 27.84
N GLY A 61 -49.39 21.08 29.09
CA GLY A 61 -48.04 21.27 29.62
C GLY A 61 -47.22 19.98 29.59
N ASP A 62 -47.78 18.87 30.09
CA ASP A 62 -47.14 17.55 30.06
C ASP A 62 -46.83 17.09 28.63
N LEU A 63 -47.80 17.21 27.71
CA LEU A 63 -47.59 16.87 26.29
C LEU A 63 -46.52 17.74 25.61
N ARG A 64 -46.41 19.02 25.98
CA ARG A 64 -45.31 19.89 25.52
C ARG A 64 -43.96 19.46 26.09
N SER A 65 -43.90 19.13 27.38
CA SER A 65 -42.69 18.61 28.04
C SER A 65 -42.22 17.30 27.41
N GLN A 66 -43.12 16.34 27.24
CA GLN A 66 -42.85 15.07 26.55
C GLN A 66 -42.40 15.28 25.10
N ARG A 67 -43.03 16.21 24.37
CA ARG A 67 -42.60 16.56 23.00
C ARG A 67 -41.16 17.07 22.97
N VAL A 68 -40.80 18.03 23.82
CA VAL A 68 -39.43 18.60 23.87
C VAL A 68 -38.41 17.52 24.26
N GLN A 69 -38.74 16.64 25.20
CA GLN A 69 -37.89 15.49 25.55
C GLN A 69 -37.72 14.50 24.40
N LEU A 70 -38.78 14.24 23.62
CA LEU A 70 -38.71 13.38 22.44
C LEU A 70 -37.92 14.03 21.30
N GLU A 71 -38.08 15.33 21.06
CA GLU A 71 -37.32 16.09 20.05
C GLU A 71 -35.81 16.07 20.38
N ALA A 72 -35.43 16.42 21.62
CA ALA A 72 -34.04 16.34 22.07
C ALA A 72 -33.46 14.90 22.00
N ARG A 73 -34.27 13.88 22.26
CA ARG A 73 -33.85 12.47 22.13
C ARG A 73 -33.67 12.05 20.67
N ILE A 74 -34.52 12.53 19.77
CA ILE A 74 -34.40 12.31 18.32
C ILE A 74 -33.15 13.00 17.78
N GLU A 75 -32.88 14.25 18.15
CA GLU A 75 -31.67 14.99 17.76
C GLU A 75 -30.39 14.27 18.20
N ASN A 76 -30.35 13.79 19.46
CA ASN A 76 -29.19 13.06 19.99
C ASN A 76 -28.97 11.72 19.24
N VAL A 77 -30.02 10.95 19.00
CA VAL A 77 -29.94 9.70 18.21
C VAL A 77 -29.54 9.98 16.75
N LEU A 78 -30.04 11.06 16.16
CA LEU A 78 -29.67 11.47 14.79
C LEU A 78 -28.20 11.85 14.71
N ALA A 79 -27.69 12.65 15.66
CA ALA A 79 -26.29 13.04 15.76
C ALA A 79 -25.37 11.81 15.91
N GLN A 80 -25.69 10.89 16.83
CA GLN A 80 -24.94 9.63 17.00
C GLN A 80 -24.95 8.78 15.73
N THR A 81 -26.09 8.71 15.04
CA THR A 81 -26.24 7.93 13.80
C THR A 81 -25.45 8.56 12.64
N MET A 82 -25.46 9.90 12.51
CA MET A 82 -24.64 10.62 11.54
C MET A 82 -23.14 10.45 11.84
N GLN A 83 -22.72 10.58 13.10
CA GLN A 83 -21.32 10.38 13.51
C GLN A 83 -20.85 8.97 13.18
N LYS A 84 -21.61 7.94 13.57
CA LYS A 84 -21.30 6.54 13.26
C LYS A 84 -21.22 6.29 11.75
N ARG A 85 -22.18 6.81 10.97
CA ARG A 85 -22.18 6.66 9.50
C ARG A 85 -20.99 7.36 8.85
N THR A 86 -20.63 8.55 9.29
CA THR A 86 -19.44 9.26 8.82
C THR A 86 -18.17 8.48 9.12
N GLN A 87 -18.04 7.92 10.33
CA GLN A 87 -16.89 7.11 10.71
C GLN A 87 -16.79 5.82 9.88
N THR A 88 -17.91 5.13 9.61
CA THR A 88 -17.95 3.96 8.70
C THR A 88 -17.53 4.33 7.28
N LEU A 89 -17.97 5.48 6.76
CA LEU A 89 -17.60 5.95 5.42
C LEU A 89 -16.13 6.37 5.31
N LEU A 90 -15.53 6.89 6.38
CA LEU A 90 -14.10 7.19 6.44
C LEU A 90 -13.27 5.90 6.40
N VAL A 91 -13.52 4.94 7.30
CA VAL A 91 -12.80 3.67 7.36
C VAL A 91 -12.92 2.89 6.05
N SER A 92 -14.13 2.81 5.46
CA SER A 92 -14.33 2.15 4.16
C SER A 92 -13.57 2.82 3.02
N ARG A 93 -13.39 4.15 3.06
CA ARG A 93 -12.59 4.89 2.09
C ARG A 93 -11.08 4.67 2.28
N GLU A 94 -10.63 4.59 3.53
CA GLU A 94 -9.23 4.30 3.88
C GLU A 94 -8.85 2.86 3.47
N GLU A 95 -9.70 1.88 3.77
CA GLU A 95 -9.56 0.48 3.32
C GLU A 95 -9.50 0.37 1.78
N THR A 96 -10.40 1.07 1.08
CA THR A 96 -10.39 1.13 -0.39
C THR A 96 -9.10 1.76 -0.93
N ALA A 97 -8.59 2.82 -0.29
CA ALA A 97 -7.34 3.47 -0.69
C ALA A 97 -6.12 2.58 -0.46
N LEU A 98 -6.08 1.82 0.65
CA LEU A 98 -5.01 0.86 0.93
C LEU A 98 -4.99 -0.28 -0.11
N LEU A 99 -6.14 -0.85 -0.46
CA LEU A 99 -6.24 -1.87 -1.52
C LEU A 99 -5.82 -1.34 -2.89
N GLN A 100 -6.13 -0.08 -3.21
CA GLN A 100 -5.65 0.56 -4.44
C GLN A 100 -4.14 0.80 -4.43
N LEU A 101 -3.55 1.20 -3.29
CA LEU A 101 -2.11 1.36 -3.15
C LEU A 101 -1.37 0.03 -3.26
N ASP A 102 -1.87 -1.04 -2.65
CA ASP A 102 -1.28 -2.38 -2.76
C ASP A 102 -1.31 -2.89 -4.21
N GLY A 103 -2.44 -2.70 -4.92
CA GLY A 103 -2.55 -2.97 -6.35
C GLY A 103 -1.55 -2.18 -7.21
N VAL A 104 -1.30 -0.90 -6.88
CA VAL A 104 -0.27 -0.09 -7.55
C VAL A 104 1.14 -0.58 -7.22
N LEU A 105 1.41 -0.99 -5.98
CA LEU A 105 2.71 -1.51 -5.54
C LEU A 105 3.04 -2.86 -6.20
N ALA A 106 2.07 -3.77 -6.32
CA ALA A 106 2.25 -5.02 -7.05
C ALA A 106 2.59 -4.76 -8.53
N ASN A 107 1.80 -3.92 -9.21
CA ASN A 107 2.09 -3.52 -10.59
C ASN A 107 3.45 -2.82 -10.74
N ALA A 108 3.90 -2.04 -9.75
CA ALA A 108 5.23 -1.42 -9.76
C ALA A 108 6.35 -2.45 -9.61
N GLN A 109 6.18 -3.46 -8.76
CA GLN A 109 7.14 -4.57 -8.58
C GLN A 109 7.29 -5.38 -9.88
N ASP A 110 6.18 -5.79 -10.50
CA ASP A 110 6.19 -6.52 -11.78
C ASP A 110 6.88 -5.71 -12.89
N ASN A 111 6.60 -4.41 -12.97
CA ASN A 111 7.26 -3.53 -13.93
C ASN A 111 8.76 -3.38 -13.66
N MET A 112 9.20 -3.28 -12.40
CA MET A 112 10.63 -3.24 -12.06
C MET A 112 11.35 -4.55 -12.39
N VAL A 113 10.73 -5.71 -12.16
CA VAL A 113 11.25 -7.02 -12.57
C VAL A 113 11.38 -7.08 -14.09
N ALA A 114 10.33 -6.73 -14.83
CA ALA A 114 10.34 -6.71 -16.29
C ALA A 114 11.36 -5.71 -16.87
N GLN A 115 11.58 -4.55 -16.22
CA GLN A 115 12.61 -3.58 -16.61
C GLN A 115 14.02 -4.11 -16.36
N ARG A 116 14.28 -4.69 -15.17
CA ARG A 116 15.57 -5.32 -14.82
C ARG A 116 15.94 -6.41 -15.83
N ASP A 117 14.98 -7.25 -16.20
CA ASP A 117 15.24 -8.39 -17.08
C ASP A 117 15.42 -7.94 -18.54
N ARG A 118 14.74 -6.87 -18.98
CA ARG A 118 15.06 -6.16 -20.24
C ARG A 118 16.46 -5.54 -20.22
N MET A 119 16.86 -4.87 -19.15
CA MET A 119 18.20 -4.27 -19.02
C MET A 119 19.30 -5.33 -19.06
N ARG A 120 19.08 -6.49 -18.43
CA ARG A 120 19.97 -7.65 -18.52
C ARG A 120 20.08 -8.17 -19.96
N ALA A 121 18.96 -8.41 -20.63
CA ALA A 121 18.94 -8.87 -22.01
C ALA A 121 19.61 -7.88 -22.98
N LEU A 122 19.44 -6.57 -22.76
CA LEU A 122 20.15 -5.53 -23.52
C LEU A 122 21.66 -5.55 -23.24
N GLY A 123 22.08 -5.70 -21.97
CA GLY A 123 23.49 -5.83 -21.60
C GLY A 123 24.16 -7.05 -22.26
N ASP A 124 23.49 -8.20 -22.24
CA ASP A 124 23.94 -9.44 -22.88
C ASP A 124 24.00 -9.28 -24.42
N ALA A 125 23.02 -8.61 -25.03
CA ALA A 125 23.03 -8.31 -26.47
C ALA A 125 24.15 -7.34 -26.88
N VAL A 126 24.47 -6.34 -26.06
CA VAL A 126 25.58 -5.40 -26.30
C VAL A 126 26.94 -6.10 -26.17
N ARG A 127 27.12 -6.98 -25.18
CA ARG A 127 28.33 -7.82 -25.04
C ARG A 127 28.56 -8.69 -26.29
N ARG A 128 27.54 -9.44 -26.71
CA ARG A 128 27.57 -10.25 -27.96
C ARG A 128 27.93 -9.42 -29.19
N ARG A 129 27.28 -8.26 -29.35
CA ARG A 129 27.52 -7.37 -30.50
C ARG A 129 28.91 -6.74 -30.50
N ALA A 130 29.52 -6.52 -29.34
CA ALA A 130 30.88 -5.98 -29.26
C ALA A 130 31.97 -7.01 -29.61
N GLY A 131 31.69 -8.31 -29.49
CA GLY A 131 32.65 -9.38 -29.79
C GLY A 131 33.92 -9.34 -28.92
N SER A 132 33.89 -8.64 -27.78
CA SER A 132 35.01 -8.58 -26.84
C SER A 132 34.90 -9.75 -25.86
N VAL A 133 35.91 -10.62 -25.84
CA VAL A 133 35.95 -11.81 -24.97
C VAL A 133 37.12 -11.69 -24.02
N LEU A 134 36.87 -11.79 -22.71
CA LEU A 134 37.91 -11.83 -21.69
C LEU A 134 38.15 -13.27 -21.24
N VAL A 135 39.40 -13.72 -21.30
CA VAL A 135 39.85 -15.05 -20.85
C VAL A 135 40.91 -14.89 -19.76
N VAL A 136 40.69 -15.49 -18.59
CA VAL A 136 41.65 -15.50 -17.47
C VAL A 136 42.10 -16.93 -17.19
N THR A 137 43.42 -17.14 -17.13
CA THR A 137 44.07 -18.43 -16.90
C THR A 137 45.07 -18.38 -15.76
N LEU A 138 45.29 -19.52 -15.10
CA LEU A 138 46.32 -19.74 -14.09
C LEU A 138 47.33 -20.80 -14.56
N ARG A 139 48.62 -20.53 -14.35
CA ARG A 139 49.73 -21.51 -14.32
C ARG A 139 50.37 -21.49 -12.93
N ALA A 140 50.80 -22.64 -12.45
CA ALA A 140 51.53 -22.76 -11.18
C ALA A 140 52.78 -23.64 -11.30
N ASP A 141 53.45 -23.59 -12.45
CA ASP A 141 54.62 -24.41 -12.84
C ASP A 141 55.89 -24.15 -12.03
N SER A 142 55.92 -23.11 -11.19
CA SER A 142 56.96 -22.87 -10.18
C SER A 142 56.43 -22.94 -8.73
N ALA A 143 55.19 -23.38 -8.50
CA ALA A 143 54.67 -23.61 -7.16
C ALA A 143 55.19 -24.93 -6.57
N ALA A 144 55.44 -24.97 -5.27
CA ALA A 144 55.80 -26.22 -4.60
C ALA A 144 54.61 -27.21 -4.63
N PRO A 145 54.83 -28.53 -4.83
CA PRO A 145 53.75 -29.51 -4.82
C PRO A 145 52.88 -29.42 -3.56
N GLY A 146 51.56 -29.34 -3.75
CA GLY A 146 50.60 -29.21 -2.64
C GLY A 146 50.54 -27.83 -1.96
N SER A 147 51.31 -26.84 -2.40
CA SER A 147 51.26 -25.48 -1.81
C SER A 147 50.03 -24.66 -2.24
N LEU A 148 49.47 -24.93 -3.42
CA LEU A 148 48.28 -24.25 -3.93
C LEU A 148 47.00 -24.90 -3.39
N SER A 149 46.20 -24.19 -2.58
CA SER A 149 44.92 -24.69 -2.08
C SER A 149 43.70 -24.06 -2.75
N ASP A 150 43.69 -22.75 -3.02
CA ASP A 150 42.49 -22.03 -3.45
C ASP A 150 42.80 -20.87 -4.40
N ALA A 151 41.81 -20.49 -5.22
CA ALA A 151 41.80 -19.26 -6.00
C ALA A 151 40.46 -18.52 -5.87
N SER A 152 40.52 -17.20 -5.83
CA SER A 152 39.37 -16.28 -5.97
C SER A 152 39.71 -15.21 -7.00
N LEU A 153 38.88 -15.08 -8.03
CA LEU A 153 39.02 -14.14 -9.13
C LEU A 153 37.91 -13.09 -9.04
N LEU A 154 38.31 -11.82 -8.95
CA LEU A 154 37.42 -10.67 -9.07
C LEU A 154 37.61 -10.01 -10.44
N ILE A 155 36.52 -9.56 -11.05
CA ILE A 155 36.51 -8.70 -12.23
C ILE A 155 35.57 -7.54 -11.93
N ASP A 156 36.06 -6.31 -12.04
CA ASP A 156 35.33 -5.06 -11.72
C ASP A 156 34.68 -5.08 -10.32
N ASN A 157 35.43 -5.61 -9.35
CA ASN A 157 35.01 -5.82 -7.95
C ASN A 157 33.84 -6.82 -7.74
N ALA A 158 33.41 -7.53 -8.78
CA ALA A 158 32.48 -8.66 -8.68
C ALA A 158 33.22 -10.00 -8.67
N VAL A 159 32.72 -10.99 -7.90
CA VAL A 159 33.28 -12.35 -7.90
C VAL A 159 32.98 -13.02 -9.23
N ALA A 160 34.02 -13.31 -10.01
CA ALA A 160 33.93 -13.89 -11.34
C ALA A 160 34.14 -15.41 -11.34
N ALA A 161 35.01 -15.92 -10.46
CA ALA A 161 35.21 -17.35 -10.24
C ALA A 161 35.85 -17.63 -8.87
N THR A 162 35.58 -18.81 -8.32
CA THR A 162 36.34 -19.39 -7.20
C THR A 162 36.72 -20.84 -7.52
N ARG A 163 37.86 -21.29 -6.99
CA ARG A 163 38.37 -22.67 -7.11
C ARG A 163 38.96 -23.11 -5.78
N THR A 164 38.78 -24.38 -5.46
CA THR A 164 39.59 -25.10 -4.47
C THR A 164 40.28 -26.25 -5.19
N TYR A 165 41.60 -26.35 -5.03
CA TYR A 165 42.46 -27.31 -5.70
C TYR A 165 42.70 -28.53 -4.83
N THR A 166 42.35 -29.70 -5.34
CA THR A 166 42.81 -30.97 -4.77
C THR A 166 44.32 -31.12 -4.98
N ALA A 167 44.98 -31.97 -4.19
CA ALA A 167 46.40 -32.28 -4.38
C ALA A 167 46.72 -32.75 -5.81
N THR A 168 45.80 -33.44 -6.48
CA THR A 168 45.93 -33.85 -7.90
C THR A 168 45.89 -32.68 -8.87
N LEU A 169 45.01 -31.69 -8.67
CA LEU A 169 44.96 -30.49 -9.51
C LEU A 169 46.17 -29.57 -9.25
N ALA A 170 46.57 -29.40 -7.99
CA ALA A 170 47.77 -28.66 -7.62
C ALA A 170 49.04 -29.29 -8.22
N ALA A 171 49.14 -30.63 -8.23
CA ALA A 171 50.24 -31.35 -8.88
C ALA A 171 50.21 -31.16 -10.42
N ALA A 172 49.05 -31.22 -11.06
CA ALA A 172 48.93 -30.99 -12.50
C ALA A 172 49.35 -29.57 -12.91
N LEU A 173 48.96 -28.55 -12.13
CA LEU A 173 49.37 -27.17 -12.37
C LEU A 173 50.89 -26.97 -12.13
N ALA A 174 51.47 -27.67 -11.16
CA ALA A 174 52.92 -27.69 -10.93
C ALA A 174 53.70 -28.39 -12.06
N THR A 175 53.11 -29.38 -12.74
CA THR A 175 53.70 -30.00 -13.95
C THR A 175 53.41 -29.24 -15.25
N GLY A 176 52.82 -28.04 -15.18
CA GLY A 176 52.65 -27.13 -16.32
C GLY A 176 51.27 -27.13 -16.98
N ALA A 177 50.26 -27.74 -16.36
CA ALA A 177 48.87 -27.55 -16.79
C ALA A 177 48.40 -26.08 -16.63
N VAL A 178 47.27 -25.75 -17.27
CA VAL A 178 46.66 -24.42 -17.25
C VAL A 178 45.21 -24.55 -16.79
N ASP A 179 44.79 -23.82 -15.76
CA ASP A 179 43.38 -23.73 -15.35
C ASP A 179 42.71 -22.51 -15.99
N PRO A 180 41.69 -22.68 -16.85
CA PRO A 180 40.84 -21.57 -17.30
C PRO A 180 39.87 -21.15 -16.19
N LEU A 181 40.25 -20.10 -15.46
CA LEU A 181 39.45 -19.54 -14.37
C LEU A 181 38.19 -18.83 -14.87
N PHE A 182 38.28 -18.13 -16.01
CA PHE A 182 37.17 -17.35 -16.55
C PHE A 182 37.24 -17.26 -18.09
N ARG A 183 36.08 -17.32 -18.73
CA ARG A 183 35.88 -16.99 -20.14
C ARG A 183 34.47 -16.43 -20.30
N SER A 184 34.34 -15.17 -20.70
CA SER A 184 33.02 -14.56 -20.98
C SER A 184 33.13 -13.36 -21.92
N GLU A 185 31.99 -12.97 -22.48
CA GLU A 185 31.84 -11.75 -23.26
C GLU A 185 31.75 -10.54 -22.32
N VAL A 186 32.49 -9.48 -22.64
CA VAL A 186 32.59 -8.25 -21.83
C VAL A 186 32.30 -7.02 -22.68
N LEU A 187 32.19 -5.86 -22.04
CA LEU A 187 32.07 -4.58 -22.75
C LEU A 187 33.46 -4.13 -23.20
N PRO A 188 33.62 -3.53 -24.39
CA PRO A 188 34.93 -3.10 -24.90
C PRO A 188 35.42 -1.89 -24.08
N SER A 189 36.15 -2.19 -23.01
CA SER A 189 36.47 -1.27 -21.92
C SER A 189 37.64 -1.78 -21.07
N THR A 190 38.15 -0.93 -20.18
CA THR A 190 39.19 -1.34 -19.22
C THR A 190 38.55 -2.03 -18.02
N HIS A 191 38.86 -3.31 -17.85
CA HIS A 191 38.43 -4.10 -16.68
C HIS A 191 39.52 -4.18 -15.63
N ALA A 192 39.13 -4.12 -14.36
CA ALA A 192 40.01 -4.34 -13.22
C ALA A 192 39.94 -5.80 -12.78
N VAL A 193 41.01 -6.56 -13.00
CA VAL A 193 41.07 -8.01 -12.73
C VAL A 193 42.00 -8.30 -11.57
N VAL A 194 41.49 -8.95 -10.53
CA VAL A 194 42.26 -9.29 -9.32
C VAL A 194 42.18 -10.80 -9.09
N LEU A 195 43.33 -11.48 -9.09
CA LEU A 195 43.44 -12.87 -8.66
C LEU A 195 44.07 -12.93 -7.27
N THR A 196 43.42 -13.65 -6.35
CA THR A 196 43.97 -14.03 -5.06
C THR A 196 44.10 -15.54 -5.00
N LEU A 197 45.30 -16.04 -4.71
CA LEU A 197 45.57 -17.46 -4.46
C LEU A 197 45.92 -17.70 -2.98
N SER A 198 45.61 -18.89 -2.47
CA SER A 198 46.24 -19.42 -1.26
C SER A 198 47.47 -20.25 -1.65
N LEU A 199 48.66 -19.78 -1.27
CA LEU A 199 49.95 -20.42 -1.50
C LEU A 199 50.63 -20.67 -0.15
N GLY A 200 50.83 -21.94 0.20
CA GLY A 200 51.38 -22.35 1.50
C GLY A 200 50.50 -21.95 2.69
N GLY A 201 49.19 -21.77 2.47
CA GLY A 201 48.25 -21.21 3.45
C GLY A 201 48.32 -19.69 3.61
N GLN A 202 49.10 -18.98 2.79
CA GLN A 202 49.15 -17.51 2.77
C GLN A 202 48.44 -16.94 1.53
N PRO A 203 47.60 -15.89 1.69
CA PRO A 203 46.94 -15.25 0.57
C PRO A 203 47.92 -14.37 -0.22
N VAL A 204 48.15 -14.70 -1.49
CA VAL A 204 48.92 -13.90 -2.45
C VAL A 204 47.95 -13.33 -3.47
N SER A 205 47.87 -12.01 -3.57
CA SER A 205 46.94 -11.31 -4.47
C SER A 205 47.67 -10.42 -5.47
N GLN A 206 47.16 -10.36 -6.70
CA GLN A 206 47.68 -9.52 -7.78
C GLN A 206 46.53 -8.90 -8.58
N SER A 207 46.62 -7.59 -8.79
CA SER A 207 45.69 -6.83 -9.63
C SER A 207 46.32 -6.44 -10.98
N ILE A 208 45.51 -6.34 -12.02
CA ILE A 208 45.89 -5.78 -13.32
C ILE A 208 44.66 -5.12 -13.99
N ASN A 209 44.86 -3.92 -14.55
CA ASN A 209 43.87 -3.25 -15.38
C ASN A 209 44.13 -3.62 -16.86
N VAL A 210 43.10 -4.08 -17.56
CA VAL A 210 43.23 -4.59 -18.94
C VAL A 210 42.15 -4.00 -19.83
N ALA A 211 42.57 -3.23 -20.84
CA ALA A 211 41.69 -2.73 -21.90
C ALA A 211 41.32 -3.88 -22.85
N THR A 212 40.03 -4.14 -23.01
CA THR A 212 39.49 -5.09 -23.99
C THR A 212 38.91 -4.34 -25.18
N LEU A 213 39.09 -4.88 -26.38
CA LEU A 213 38.71 -4.22 -27.64
C LEU A 213 37.63 -5.02 -28.37
N THR A 214 36.83 -4.32 -29.17
CA THR A 214 35.81 -4.95 -30.03
C THR A 214 36.43 -6.01 -30.95
N GLU A 215 35.73 -7.13 -31.12
CA GLU A 215 36.14 -8.25 -31.99
C GLU A 215 37.52 -8.86 -31.65
N THR A 216 37.90 -8.84 -30.37
CA THR A 216 39.15 -9.46 -29.88
C THR A 216 38.92 -10.39 -28.70
N VAL A 217 39.69 -11.48 -28.65
CA VAL A 217 39.90 -12.23 -27.40
C VAL A 217 41.08 -11.60 -26.67
N THR A 218 40.82 -11.07 -25.49
CA THR A 218 41.84 -10.55 -24.57
C THR A 218 42.15 -11.60 -23.51
N TYR A 219 43.41 -12.01 -23.44
CA TYR A 219 43.90 -13.04 -22.54
C TYR A 219 44.67 -12.42 -21.37
N ILE A 220 44.44 -12.96 -20.18
CA ILE A 220 45.24 -12.75 -18.98
C ILE A 220 45.71 -14.12 -18.50
N GLN A 221 47.01 -14.24 -18.27
CA GLN A 221 47.62 -15.39 -17.61
C GLN A 221 48.31 -14.93 -16.35
N PHE A 222 47.84 -15.42 -15.22
CA PHE A 222 48.57 -15.34 -13.96
C PHE A 222 49.48 -16.57 -13.87
N THR A 223 50.76 -16.35 -13.59
CA THR A 223 51.73 -17.43 -13.39
C THR A 223 52.33 -17.30 -11.98
N VAL A 224 52.28 -18.37 -11.19
CA VAL A 224 53.01 -18.44 -9.92
C VAL A 224 54.51 -18.56 -10.25
N ARG A 225 55.30 -17.55 -9.87
CA ARG A 225 56.76 -17.54 -10.00
C ARG A 225 57.37 -17.16 -8.66
N ASN A 226 58.21 -18.03 -8.10
CA ASN A 226 58.89 -17.84 -6.82
C ASN A 226 57.95 -17.46 -5.65
N GLY A 227 56.74 -18.04 -5.63
CA GLY A 227 55.70 -17.73 -4.63
C GLY A 227 54.92 -16.42 -4.86
N GLN A 228 55.24 -15.66 -5.91
CA GLN A 228 54.52 -14.45 -6.31
C GLN A 228 53.62 -14.70 -7.53
N LEU A 229 52.58 -13.88 -7.69
CA LEU A 229 51.70 -13.87 -8.86
C LEU A 229 52.23 -12.89 -9.91
N VAL A 230 52.65 -13.38 -11.08
CA VAL A 230 53.08 -12.55 -12.21
C VAL A 230 52.00 -12.56 -13.29
N PRO A 231 51.35 -11.42 -13.63
CA PRO A 231 50.37 -11.36 -14.69
C PRO A 231 51.04 -11.10 -16.05
N ARG A 232 50.56 -11.76 -17.10
CA ARG A 232 50.89 -11.49 -18.50
C ARG A 232 49.62 -11.36 -19.32
N THR A 233 49.59 -10.39 -20.24
CA THR A 233 48.45 -10.17 -21.13
C THR A 233 48.85 -10.26 -22.59
N TRP A 234 47.89 -10.62 -23.44
CA TRP A 234 47.97 -10.50 -24.90
C TRP A 234 46.57 -10.47 -25.50
N THR A 235 46.45 -10.00 -26.74
CA THR A 235 45.20 -10.00 -27.49
C THR A 235 45.33 -10.85 -28.75
N SER A 236 44.22 -11.46 -29.18
CA SER A 236 44.07 -12.09 -30.49
C SER A 236 42.92 -11.43 -31.24
N ARG A 237 43.01 -11.35 -32.56
CA ARG A 237 41.91 -10.85 -33.41
C ARG A 237 40.91 -11.97 -33.70
N GLY A 238 39.64 -11.63 -33.78
CA GLY A 238 38.54 -12.58 -33.92
C GLY A 238 37.95 -12.95 -32.56
N THR A 239 36.76 -13.54 -32.59
CA THR A 239 35.94 -13.86 -31.40
C THR A 239 36.13 -15.30 -30.92
N THR A 240 36.71 -16.17 -31.74
CA THR A 240 37.06 -17.55 -31.42
C THR A 240 38.48 -17.62 -30.82
N PRO A 241 38.65 -18.05 -29.56
CA PRO A 241 39.96 -18.52 -29.10
C PRO A 241 40.34 -19.81 -29.86
N PHE A 242 41.64 -20.09 -29.88
CA PHE A 242 42.24 -21.33 -30.41
C PHE A 242 41.60 -22.59 -29.82
#